data_AF-A0A7Y5Q4E1-F1
#
_entry.id   AF-A0A7Y5Q4E1-F1
#
_cell.length_a   1.000
_cell.length_b   1.000
_cell.length_c   1.000
_cell.angle_alpha   90.00
_cell.angle_beta   90.00
_cell.angle_gamma   90.00
#
_symmetry.space_group_name_H-M   'P 1'
#
loop_
_entity.id
_entity.type
_entity.pdbx_description
1 polymer ?
#
loop_
_entity_poly.entity_id
_entity_poly.type
_entity_poly.pdbx_seq_one_letter_code
_entity_poly.pdbx_strand_id
1 'polypeptide(L)'
;MLPLLGLLSVLAAPLPRELAWEVVDVVSRRTYTMADDPSHLLNGGRFEARPEGAALDVTVDYQPPAVRVTLRDLSGRERGLVARLVLGLPPGEWQWWQDLDTTQPLGEGSLTNTVGLRELPGLPEFGEAERPDYGRYSPYPAGVVQGGDGWLALTRPLDQLALVRFAASGGSRPRLTAEVDLALSQQARNPGAGTFELRWYHGQEARGLRQAVGRVFGRQELRVTRWGGWMPFTDLAKIAHVDEFGFAYQEGAPNPSFDDALGADSFVYFHCAGEFANVQGYQRGTQP
;
A
#
# COMPACT_ATOMS: atom_id res chain seq x y z
N MET A 1 -30.34 -3.21 30.88
CA MET A 1 -29.69 -1.91 30.62
C MET A 1 -28.27 -2.19 30.13
N LEU A 2 -28.05 -2.23 28.81
CA LEU A 2 -26.71 -2.25 28.24
C LEU A 2 -26.05 -0.87 28.46
N PRO A 3 -24.76 -0.78 28.81
CA PRO A 3 -24.14 0.51 29.05
C PRO A 3 -23.91 1.22 27.71
N LEU A 4 -24.46 2.44 27.63
CA LEU A 4 -24.30 3.44 26.57
C LEU A 4 -22.86 3.97 26.39
N LEU A 5 -21.84 3.23 26.84
CA LEU A 5 -20.44 3.66 26.91
C LEU A 5 -19.61 3.36 25.65
N GLY A 6 -20.17 2.66 24.66
CA GLY A 6 -19.48 2.34 23.40
C GLY A 6 -19.49 3.44 22.32
N LEU A 7 -20.24 4.53 22.53
CA LEU A 7 -20.43 5.59 21.52
C LEU A 7 -19.60 6.86 21.76
N LEU A 8 -18.95 6.97 22.92
CA LEU A 8 -18.16 8.17 23.29
C LEU A 8 -16.67 8.07 22.95
N SER A 9 -16.16 6.90 22.55
CA SER A 9 -14.75 6.71 22.12
C SER A 9 -14.50 7.07 20.66
N VAL A 10 -15.53 7.47 19.90
CA VAL A 10 -15.40 7.96 18.51
C VAL A 10 -14.98 9.44 18.46
N LEU A 11 -15.04 10.17 19.58
CA LEU A 11 -14.90 11.64 19.61
C LEU A 11 -13.47 12.20 19.72
N ALA A 12 -12.43 11.38 19.85
CA ALA A 12 -11.07 11.88 20.06
C ALA A 12 -10.10 11.62 18.89
N ALA A 13 -10.47 10.78 17.92
CA ALA A 13 -9.63 10.51 16.78
C ALA A 13 -9.57 11.74 15.86
N PRO A 14 -8.38 12.15 15.37
CA PRO A 14 -8.31 13.28 14.47
C PRO A 14 -8.85 12.84 13.11
N LEU A 15 -10.14 13.10 12.90
CA LEU A 15 -10.82 12.79 11.66
C LEU A 15 -10.45 13.84 10.60
N PRO A 16 -10.30 13.43 9.34
CA PRO A 16 -10.08 14.36 8.23
C PRO A 16 -11.21 15.38 8.15
N ARG A 17 -10.87 16.64 7.89
CA ARG A 17 -11.83 17.72 7.62
C ARG A 17 -12.15 17.87 6.15
N GLU A 18 -11.22 17.46 5.30
CA GLU A 18 -11.36 17.50 3.85
C GLU A 18 -10.98 16.14 3.30
N LEU A 19 -11.67 15.75 2.23
CA LEU A 19 -11.42 14.54 1.48
C LEU A 19 -11.44 14.92 0.01
N ALA A 20 -10.40 14.55 -0.71
CA ALA A 20 -10.36 14.73 -2.15
C ALA A 20 -9.63 13.56 -2.82
N TRP A 21 -10.02 13.31 -4.05
CA TRP A 21 -9.29 12.46 -4.98
C TRP A 21 -8.64 13.32 -6.03
N GLU A 22 -7.36 13.07 -6.29
CA GLU A 22 -6.65 13.66 -7.41
C GLU A 22 -6.25 12.55 -8.37
N VAL A 23 -6.41 12.79 -9.67
CA VAL A 23 -5.86 11.93 -10.71
C VAL A 23 -4.86 12.75 -11.51
N VAL A 24 -3.62 12.28 -11.55
CA VAL A 24 -2.56 12.88 -12.37
C VAL A 24 -2.39 12.02 -13.59
N ASP A 25 -2.61 12.59 -14.77
CA ASP A 25 -2.25 11.94 -16.03
C ASP A 25 -0.76 12.18 -16.30
N VAL A 26 0.01 11.10 -16.33
CA VAL A 26 1.49 11.16 -16.35
C VAL A 26 2.01 11.78 -17.65
N VAL A 27 1.33 11.57 -18.77
CA VAL A 27 1.76 12.02 -20.10
C VAL A 27 1.46 13.51 -20.26
N SER A 28 0.22 13.91 -19.99
CA SER A 28 -0.21 15.30 -20.14
C SER A 28 0.17 16.20 -18.96
N ARG A 29 0.57 15.59 -17.83
CA ARG A 29 0.88 16.25 -16.54
C ARG A 29 -0.28 17.06 -15.97
N ARG A 30 -1.51 16.75 -16.38
CA ARG A 30 -2.70 17.40 -15.83
C ARG A 30 -3.14 16.70 -14.56
N THR A 31 -3.43 17.50 -13.54
CA THR A 31 -4.05 17.04 -12.30
C THR A 31 -5.54 17.37 -12.32
N TYR A 32 -6.36 16.37 -12.06
CA TYR A 32 -7.80 16.48 -11.93
C TYR A 32 -8.18 16.27 -10.48
N THR A 33 -8.64 17.33 -9.81
CA THR A 33 -9.04 17.28 -8.40
C THR A 33 -10.56 17.15 -8.28
N MET A 34 -11.00 16.24 -7.42
CA MET A 34 -12.40 15.94 -7.18
C MET A 34 -12.63 15.94 -5.66
N ALA A 35 -13.39 16.93 -5.17
CA ALA A 35 -13.76 16.99 -3.76
C ALA A 35 -14.80 15.91 -3.44
N ASP A 36 -14.68 15.30 -2.27
CA ASP A 36 -15.56 14.24 -1.79
C ASP A 36 -15.96 14.53 -0.32
N ASP A 37 -16.98 13.85 0.20
CA ASP A 37 -17.48 14.01 1.56
C ASP A 37 -16.63 13.19 2.55
N PRO A 38 -15.93 13.84 3.51
CA PRO A 38 -15.19 13.14 4.56
C PRO A 38 -16.03 12.14 5.36
N SER A 39 -17.36 12.33 5.43
CA SER A 39 -18.27 11.41 6.12
C SER A 39 -18.25 9.99 5.54
N HIS A 40 -17.88 9.83 4.26
CA HIS A 40 -17.71 8.51 3.63
C HIS A 40 -16.65 7.64 4.32
N LEU A 41 -15.62 8.25 4.94
CA LEU A 41 -14.60 7.54 5.73
C LEU A 41 -15.13 6.98 7.05
N LEU A 42 -16.34 7.33 7.45
CA LEU A 42 -16.95 6.84 8.69
C LEU A 42 -18.16 5.96 8.39
N ASN A 43 -18.98 6.42 7.46
CA ASN A 43 -20.30 5.84 7.20
C ASN A 43 -20.27 4.87 6.02
N GLY A 44 -19.17 4.84 5.26
CA GLY A 44 -19.15 4.21 3.96
C GLY A 44 -19.94 5.01 2.93
N GLY A 45 -20.16 4.43 1.77
CA GLY A 45 -20.86 5.07 0.67
C GLY A 45 -20.15 4.88 -0.66
N ARG A 46 -20.57 5.68 -1.64
CA ARG A 46 -20.03 5.63 -3.00
C ARG A 46 -19.90 7.04 -3.55
N PHE A 47 -18.76 7.30 -4.16
CA PHE A 47 -18.46 8.53 -4.86
C PHE A 47 -18.17 8.23 -6.33
N GLU A 48 -18.73 9.02 -7.23
CA GLU A 48 -18.54 8.89 -8.67
C GLU A 48 -18.22 10.26 -9.26
N ALA A 49 -17.20 10.30 -10.10
CA ALA A 49 -16.77 11.53 -10.75
C ALA A 49 -16.31 11.28 -12.18
N ARG A 50 -16.56 12.30 -13.02
CA ARG A 50 -16.09 12.40 -14.40
C ARG A 50 -15.33 13.72 -14.56
N PRO A 51 -14.04 13.77 -14.20
CA PRO A 51 -13.30 15.01 -14.26
C PRO A 51 -13.30 15.58 -15.69
N GLU A 52 -13.68 16.85 -15.80
CA GLU A 52 -13.86 17.51 -17.09
C GLU A 52 -12.57 17.47 -17.91
N GLY A 53 -12.69 17.05 -19.18
CA GLY A 53 -11.55 16.95 -20.09
C GLY A 53 -10.55 15.82 -19.77
N ALA A 54 -10.82 14.94 -18.80
CA ALA A 54 -9.96 13.81 -18.49
C ALA A 54 -10.24 12.55 -19.33
N ALA A 55 -11.47 12.45 -19.86
CA ALA A 55 -12.02 11.23 -20.45
C ALA A 55 -11.80 10.01 -19.53
N LEU A 56 -12.11 10.18 -18.25
CA LEU A 56 -11.97 9.18 -17.21
C LEU A 56 -13.26 9.09 -16.38
N ASP A 57 -13.66 7.87 -16.05
CA ASP A 57 -14.62 7.57 -15.00
C ASP A 57 -13.86 7.17 -13.73
N VAL A 58 -14.19 7.81 -12.61
CA VAL A 58 -13.64 7.50 -11.29
C VAL A 58 -14.80 7.04 -10.41
N THR A 59 -14.68 5.85 -9.85
CA THR A 59 -15.62 5.29 -8.87
C THR A 59 -14.87 4.94 -7.61
N VAL A 60 -15.41 5.35 -6.47
CA VAL A 60 -14.84 5.10 -5.15
C VAL A 60 -15.92 4.48 -4.28
N ASP A 61 -15.73 3.24 -3.86
CA ASP A 61 -16.61 2.52 -2.96
C ASP A 61 -15.97 2.47 -1.56
N TYR A 62 -16.62 3.11 -0.59
CA TYR A 62 -16.18 3.17 0.80
C TYR A 62 -16.83 2.05 1.62
N GLN A 63 -15.99 1.19 2.18
CA GLN A 63 -16.36 0.10 3.09
C GLN A 63 -15.48 0.18 4.34
N PRO A 64 -15.75 1.10 5.28
CA PRO A 64 -14.87 1.38 6.41
C PRO A 64 -14.35 0.12 7.10
N PRO A 65 -13.02 0.01 7.32
CA PRO A 65 -11.97 1.03 7.14
C PRO A 65 -11.29 1.03 5.76
N ALA A 66 -11.91 0.45 4.73
CA ALA A 66 -11.35 0.30 3.39
C ALA A 66 -12.05 1.19 2.36
N VAL A 67 -11.30 1.56 1.33
CA VAL A 67 -11.81 2.24 0.15
C VAL A 67 -11.29 1.55 -1.09
N ARG A 68 -12.20 1.15 -1.97
CA ARG A 68 -11.90 0.57 -3.28
C ARG A 68 -12.10 1.62 -4.34
N VAL A 69 -11.09 1.82 -5.17
CA VAL A 69 -11.10 2.82 -6.23
C VAL A 69 -11.00 2.11 -7.57
N THR A 70 -11.85 2.50 -8.52
CA THR A 70 -11.77 2.07 -9.91
C THR A 70 -11.66 3.28 -10.80
N LEU A 71 -10.64 3.28 -11.66
CA LEU A 71 -10.48 4.25 -12.74
C LEU A 71 -10.72 3.54 -14.07
N ARG A 72 -11.46 4.18 -14.96
CA ARG A 72 -11.75 3.68 -16.31
C ARG A 72 -11.48 4.76 -17.35
N ASP A 73 -10.64 4.43 -18.33
CA ASP A 73 -10.45 5.24 -19.53
C ASP A 73 -11.67 5.17 -20.44
N LEU A 74 -12.15 6.35 -20.85
CA LEU A 74 -13.26 6.50 -21.79
C LEU A 74 -12.77 6.83 -23.22
N SER A 75 -11.48 7.07 -23.40
CA SER A 75 -10.91 7.46 -24.69
C SER A 75 -10.47 6.29 -25.56
N GLY A 76 -10.39 5.08 -25.00
CA GLY A 76 -9.86 3.88 -25.64
C GLY A 76 -8.33 3.85 -25.73
N ARG A 77 -7.63 4.72 -24.99
CA ARG A 77 -6.16 4.86 -25.07
C ARG A 77 -5.49 4.21 -23.87
N GLU A 78 -4.21 3.89 -24.05
CA GLU A 78 -3.32 3.50 -22.95
C GLU A 78 -3.05 4.73 -22.06
N ARG A 79 -3.12 4.58 -20.74
CA ARG A 79 -2.94 5.68 -19.79
C ARG A 79 -1.96 5.30 -18.68
N GLY A 80 -0.98 6.15 -18.41
CA GLY A 80 -0.24 6.14 -17.14
C GLY A 80 -0.87 7.17 -16.21
N LEU A 81 -1.31 6.75 -15.02
CA LEU A 81 -2.02 7.58 -14.06
C LEU A 81 -1.42 7.44 -12.65
N VAL A 82 -1.55 8.50 -11.86
CA VAL A 82 -1.45 8.44 -10.39
C VAL A 82 -2.81 8.79 -9.82
N ALA A 83 -3.37 7.88 -9.03
CA ALA A 83 -4.52 8.18 -8.20
C ALA A 83 -4.04 8.55 -6.80
N ARG A 84 -4.42 9.73 -6.30
CA ARG A 84 -4.03 10.23 -4.99
C ARG A 84 -5.26 10.46 -4.13
N LEU A 85 -5.30 9.80 -2.99
CA LEU A 85 -6.19 10.15 -1.88
C LEU A 85 -5.56 11.29 -1.08
N VAL A 86 -6.29 12.38 -0.86
CA VAL A 86 -5.87 13.53 -0.06
C VAL A 86 -6.80 13.68 1.14
N LEU A 87 -6.24 13.53 2.34
CA LEU A 87 -6.92 13.79 3.60
C LEU A 87 -6.44 15.11 4.17
N GLY A 88 -7.31 16.11 4.23
CA GLY A 88 -7.04 17.37 4.95
C GLY A 88 -7.17 17.14 6.45
N LEU A 89 -6.09 17.37 7.18
CA LEU A 89 -6.04 17.17 8.62
C LEU A 89 -6.58 18.41 9.36
N PRO A 90 -7.13 18.25 10.57
CA PRO A 90 -7.40 19.37 11.45
C PRO A 90 -6.16 20.27 11.61
N PRO A 91 -6.33 21.60 11.71
CA PRO A 91 -5.23 22.51 12.04
C PRO A 91 -4.56 22.10 13.35
N GLY A 92 -3.24 22.08 13.36
CA GLY A 92 -2.47 21.67 14.53
C GLY A 92 -1.05 21.28 14.16
N GLU A 93 -0.27 20.97 15.19
CA GLU A 93 1.07 20.42 15.03
C GLU A 93 0.96 18.91 14.80
N TRP A 94 1.57 18.48 13.71
CA TRP A 94 1.57 17.09 13.28
C TRP A 94 2.99 16.60 13.13
N GLN A 95 3.19 15.32 13.41
CA GLN A 95 4.45 14.62 13.23
C GLN A 95 4.26 13.48 12.25
N TRP A 96 5.21 13.30 11.35
CA TRP A 96 5.33 12.16 10.44
C TRP A 96 6.17 11.07 11.09
N TRP A 97 5.71 9.82 11.03
CA TRP A 97 6.53 8.67 11.44
C TRP A 97 7.51 8.29 10.32
N GLN A 98 8.81 8.36 10.60
CA GLN A 98 9.89 8.03 9.66
C GLN A 98 10.18 6.52 9.65
N ASP A 99 10.12 5.90 10.82
CA ASP A 99 10.25 4.46 11.04
C ASP A 99 9.44 4.04 12.26
N LEU A 100 9.66 2.84 12.81
CA LEU A 100 8.87 2.31 13.94
C LEU A 100 9.13 3.01 15.28
N ASP A 101 10.15 3.87 15.36
CA ASP A 101 10.67 4.48 16.58
C ASP A 101 10.86 5.99 16.49
N THR A 102 11.01 6.55 15.28
CA THR A 102 11.32 7.96 15.09
C THR A 102 10.20 8.72 14.37
N THR A 103 10.00 9.97 14.81
CA THR A 103 9.08 10.93 14.21
C THR A 103 9.79 12.22 13.83
N GLN A 104 9.20 12.95 12.89
CA GLN A 104 9.65 14.27 12.48
C GLN A 104 8.45 15.23 12.40
N PRO A 105 8.54 16.47 12.94
CA PRO A 105 7.50 17.47 12.75
C PRO A 105 7.22 17.78 11.28
N LEU A 106 5.95 17.94 10.92
CA LEU A 106 5.53 18.36 9.59
C LEU A 106 5.71 19.87 9.40
N GLY A 107 6.44 20.27 8.36
CA GLY A 107 6.52 21.65 7.88
C GLY A 107 5.68 21.87 6.62
N GLU A 108 5.86 23.00 5.92
CA GLU A 108 5.16 23.24 4.64
C GLU A 108 5.59 22.26 3.54
N GLY A 109 6.84 21.76 3.61
CA GLY A 109 7.34 20.71 2.73
C GLY A 109 6.70 19.35 3.01
N SER A 110 6.55 18.55 1.97
CA SER A 110 6.05 17.19 2.10
C SER A 110 7.14 16.25 2.61
N LEU A 111 6.84 15.44 3.63
CA LEU A 111 7.67 14.34 4.10
C LEU A 111 7.13 13.01 3.58
N THR A 112 8.03 12.09 3.25
CA THR A 112 7.71 10.76 2.73
C THR A 112 8.79 9.76 3.11
N ASN A 113 8.40 8.50 3.33
CA ASN A 113 9.32 7.36 3.43
C ASN A 113 9.19 6.58 2.14
N THR A 114 10.05 6.84 1.16
CA THR A 114 10.03 6.13 -0.12
C THR A 114 11.42 5.72 -0.56
N VAL A 115 11.48 4.62 -1.29
CA VAL A 115 12.69 4.07 -1.90
C VAL A 115 12.44 3.84 -3.39
N GLY A 116 13.49 3.92 -4.20
CA GLY A 116 13.40 3.66 -5.64
C GLY A 116 13.09 2.19 -5.95
N LEU A 117 12.20 1.92 -6.91
CA LEU A 117 11.97 0.63 -7.54
C LEU A 117 13.14 0.33 -8.48
N ARG A 118 14.25 -0.11 -7.90
CA ARG A 118 15.56 -0.14 -8.58
C ARG A 118 15.98 1.29 -8.92
N GLU A 119 17.21 1.68 -8.64
CA GLU A 119 17.79 2.78 -9.40
C GLU A 119 17.72 2.33 -10.86
N LEU A 120 16.77 2.84 -11.65
CA LEU A 120 16.55 2.37 -13.02
C LEU A 120 17.89 2.46 -13.77
N PRO A 121 18.41 1.37 -14.38
CA PRO A 121 19.48 1.52 -15.34
C PRO A 121 18.90 2.37 -16.48
N GLY A 122 19.53 3.51 -16.73
CA GLY A 122 19.04 4.61 -17.58
C GLY A 122 18.29 4.17 -18.83
N LEU A 123 16.95 4.17 -18.73
CA LEU A 123 16.07 4.16 -19.88
C LEU A 123 15.94 5.62 -20.37
N PRO A 124 16.45 5.95 -21.56
CA PRO A 124 16.58 7.34 -22.03
C PRO A 124 15.24 8.07 -22.19
N GLU A 125 14.13 7.34 -22.38
CA GLU A 125 12.77 7.90 -22.38
C GLU A 125 12.39 8.54 -21.03
N PHE A 126 13.16 8.25 -19.97
CA PHE A 126 12.94 8.78 -18.64
C PHE A 126 13.87 9.93 -18.22
N GLY A 127 14.73 10.43 -19.12
CA GLY A 127 15.89 11.24 -18.77
C GLY A 127 15.69 12.71 -18.38
N GLU A 128 14.65 13.42 -18.82
CA GLU A 128 14.68 14.91 -18.80
C GLU A 128 13.38 15.62 -18.40
N ALA A 129 12.64 15.07 -17.44
CA ALA A 129 11.42 15.72 -16.96
C ALA A 129 11.46 15.95 -15.45
N GLU A 130 11.07 17.13 -14.98
CA GLU A 130 10.59 17.32 -13.61
C GLU A 130 9.34 16.44 -13.43
N ARG A 131 9.45 15.45 -12.53
CA ARG A 131 8.52 14.33 -12.38
C ARG A 131 7.95 14.34 -10.96
N PRO A 132 6.63 14.07 -10.78
CA PRO A 132 6.18 13.36 -9.58
C PRO A 132 7.10 12.16 -9.33
N ASP A 133 7.37 11.80 -8.09
CA ASP A 133 8.48 10.88 -7.74
C ASP A 133 8.18 9.41 -8.13
N TYR A 134 8.04 9.15 -9.44
CA TYR A 134 7.67 7.89 -10.08
C TYR A 134 8.78 6.87 -9.93
N GLY A 135 8.42 5.58 -9.93
CA GLY A 135 9.40 4.53 -9.69
C GLY A 135 9.92 4.57 -8.27
N ARG A 136 9.11 5.05 -7.32
CA ARG A 136 9.34 4.90 -5.89
C ARG A 136 8.16 4.25 -5.21
N TYR A 137 8.40 3.67 -4.05
CA TYR A 137 7.37 3.07 -3.23
C TYR A 137 7.67 3.27 -1.76
N SER A 138 6.62 3.27 -0.93
CA SER A 138 6.80 3.25 0.51
C SER A 138 7.18 1.83 0.98
N PRO A 139 8.31 1.67 1.72
CA PRO A 139 8.75 0.37 2.22
C PRO A 139 7.82 -0.12 3.33
N TYR A 140 7.34 0.79 4.17
CA TYR A 140 6.29 0.49 5.14
C TYR A 140 4.91 0.46 4.45
N PRO A 141 4.01 -0.47 4.85
CA PRO A 141 2.68 -0.57 4.25
C PRO A 141 1.71 0.51 4.77
N ALA A 142 2.21 1.48 5.53
CA ALA A 142 1.46 2.54 6.17
C ALA A 142 2.24 3.86 6.16
N GLY A 143 1.55 4.96 5.89
CA GLY A 143 2.01 6.33 6.18
C GLY A 143 1.20 6.90 7.33
N VAL A 144 1.88 7.38 8.37
CA VAL A 144 1.24 7.73 9.63
C VAL A 144 1.63 9.12 10.08
N VAL A 145 0.62 9.91 10.43
CA VAL A 145 0.75 11.19 11.10
C VAL A 145 0.22 11.09 12.53
N GLN A 146 0.87 11.80 13.45
CA GLN A 146 0.49 11.87 14.85
C GLN A 146 0.33 13.34 15.26
N GLY A 147 -0.76 13.67 15.95
CA GLY A 147 -1.08 15.03 16.39
C GLY A 147 -1.87 14.97 17.70
N GLY A 148 -1.45 15.75 18.70
CA GLY A 148 -1.95 15.60 20.07
C GLY A 148 -1.77 14.17 20.58
N ASP A 149 -2.83 13.61 21.16
CA ASP A 149 -2.86 12.22 21.66
C ASP A 149 -3.24 11.19 20.57
N GLY A 150 -3.54 11.64 19.35
CA GLY A 150 -4.08 10.80 18.29
C GLY A 150 -3.13 10.56 17.12
N TRP A 151 -3.40 9.50 16.37
CA TRP A 151 -2.74 9.22 15.09
C TRP A 151 -3.74 8.84 14.01
N LEU A 152 -3.36 9.11 12.75
CA LEU A 152 -4.09 8.72 11.55
C LEU A 152 -3.10 8.07 10.57
N ALA A 153 -3.52 6.96 9.97
CA ALA A 153 -2.74 6.19 9.02
C ALA A 153 -3.51 5.98 7.73
N LEU A 154 -2.83 6.11 6.60
CA LEU A 154 -3.23 5.51 5.33
C LEU A 154 -2.38 4.27 5.10
N THR A 155 -2.97 3.20 4.60
CA THR A 155 -2.30 1.91 4.44
C THR A 155 -2.69 1.23 3.14
N ARG A 156 -1.82 0.35 2.66
CA ARG A 156 -2.12 -0.56 1.55
C ARG A 156 -2.40 -1.98 2.06
N PRO A 157 -3.37 -2.70 1.49
CA PRO A 157 -3.46 -4.14 1.68
C PRO A 157 -2.20 -4.84 1.16
N LEU A 158 -1.73 -5.88 1.85
CA LEU A 158 -0.51 -6.62 1.48
C LEU A 158 -0.74 -7.65 0.37
N ASP A 159 -1.99 -8.00 0.10
CA ASP A 159 -2.44 -8.94 -0.92
C ASP A 159 -2.64 -8.27 -2.29
N GLN A 160 -2.37 -6.96 -2.41
CA GLN A 160 -2.44 -6.22 -3.66
C GLN A 160 -1.07 -5.80 -4.14
N LEU A 161 -0.79 -6.11 -5.41
CA LEU A 161 0.40 -5.65 -6.13
C LEU A 161 0.18 -4.22 -6.63
N ALA A 162 0.20 -3.26 -5.70
CA ALA A 162 0.09 -1.84 -5.99
C ALA A 162 1.31 -1.10 -5.45
N LEU A 163 1.89 -0.24 -6.29
CA LEU A 163 2.94 0.69 -5.87
C LEU A 163 2.25 1.87 -5.19
N VAL A 164 2.41 1.93 -3.87
CA VAL A 164 1.81 2.97 -3.04
C VAL A 164 2.89 3.80 -2.40
N ARG A 165 2.72 5.12 -2.47
CA ARG A 165 3.57 6.12 -1.81
C ARG A 165 2.70 6.89 -0.82
N PHE A 166 3.19 7.04 0.40
CA PHE A 166 2.53 7.87 1.40
C PHE A 166 3.34 9.14 1.64
N ALA A 167 2.64 10.25 1.81
CA ALA A 167 3.29 11.51 2.13
C ALA A 167 2.41 12.34 3.06
N ALA A 168 3.00 13.28 3.76
CA ALA A 168 2.26 14.24 4.57
C ALA A 168 2.92 15.61 4.54
N SER A 169 2.12 16.67 4.68
CA SER A 169 2.58 18.05 4.79
C SER A 169 1.86 18.74 5.94
N GLY A 170 2.53 19.69 6.57
CA GLY A 170 2.02 20.50 7.67
C GLY A 170 1.54 21.87 7.19
N GLY A 171 1.81 22.88 8.01
CA GLY A 171 1.45 24.28 7.73
C GLY A 171 -0.02 24.60 8.03
N SER A 172 -0.54 25.64 7.38
CA SER A 172 -1.92 26.12 7.60
C SER A 172 -3.01 25.15 7.12
N ARG A 173 -2.65 24.23 6.22
CA ARG A 173 -3.54 23.19 5.67
C ARG A 173 -2.80 21.85 5.67
N PRO A 174 -2.66 21.21 6.84
CA PRO A 174 -1.93 19.95 6.95
C PRO A 174 -2.68 18.85 6.18
N ARG A 175 -1.94 17.95 5.53
CA ARG A 175 -2.47 16.90 4.66
C ARG A 175 -1.74 15.58 4.88
N LEU A 176 -2.48 14.49 4.78
CA LEU A 176 -1.95 13.12 4.62
C LEU A 176 -2.42 12.59 3.27
N THR A 177 -1.51 12.02 2.49
CA THR A 177 -1.79 11.52 1.14
C THR A 177 -1.33 10.09 0.95
N ALA A 178 -2.05 9.37 0.09
CA ALA A 178 -1.63 8.09 -0.47
C ALA A 178 -1.75 8.16 -1.99
N GLU A 179 -0.67 7.85 -2.69
CA GLU A 179 -0.56 7.87 -4.14
C GLU A 179 -0.38 6.45 -4.67
N VAL A 180 -1.14 6.09 -5.70
CA VAL A 180 -1.11 4.77 -6.32
C VAL A 180 -0.84 4.92 -7.81
N ASP A 181 0.21 4.26 -8.28
CA ASP A 181 0.61 4.26 -9.69
C ASP A 181 -0.15 3.18 -10.46
N LEU A 182 -0.72 3.56 -11.60
CA LEU A 182 -1.57 2.69 -12.41
C LEU A 182 -1.27 2.87 -13.90
N ALA A 183 -1.32 1.76 -14.62
CA ALA A 183 -1.41 1.76 -16.08
C ALA A 183 -2.76 1.18 -16.50
N LEU A 184 -3.50 1.92 -17.32
CA LEU A 184 -4.75 1.45 -17.91
C LEU A 184 -4.45 0.99 -19.34
N SER A 185 -4.66 -0.30 -19.60
CA SER A 185 -4.41 -0.90 -20.91
C SER A 185 -5.64 -1.58 -21.48
N GLN A 186 -5.85 -1.46 -22.78
CA GLN A 186 -6.90 -2.18 -23.49
C GLN A 186 -6.60 -3.68 -23.61
N GLN A 187 -5.35 -4.09 -23.38
CA GLN A 187 -4.92 -5.49 -23.42
C GLN A 187 -4.99 -6.18 -22.05
N ALA A 188 -5.21 -5.41 -20.98
CA ALA A 188 -5.37 -5.96 -19.64
C ALA A 188 -6.65 -6.80 -19.55
N ARG A 189 -6.70 -7.73 -18.59
CA ARG A 189 -7.91 -8.52 -18.29
C ARG A 189 -9.18 -7.67 -18.12
N ASN A 190 -9.03 -6.47 -17.56
CA ASN A 190 -10.09 -5.45 -17.49
C ASN A 190 -9.70 -4.29 -18.42
N PRO A 191 -10.11 -4.32 -19.70
CA PRO A 191 -9.67 -3.32 -20.69
C PRO A 191 -9.95 -1.89 -20.24
N GLY A 192 -8.90 -1.06 -20.30
CA GLY A 192 -8.94 0.36 -19.98
C GLY A 192 -9.29 0.67 -18.54
N ALA A 193 -9.23 -0.29 -17.61
CA ALA A 193 -9.63 -0.07 -16.22
C ALA A 193 -8.65 -0.66 -15.20
N GLY A 194 -8.48 0.05 -14.09
CA GLY A 194 -7.61 -0.33 -12.98
C GLY A 194 -8.34 -0.15 -11.66
N THR A 195 -8.17 -1.13 -10.77
CA THR A 195 -8.79 -1.12 -9.45
C THR A 195 -7.73 -1.35 -8.38
N PHE A 196 -7.80 -0.58 -7.30
CA PHE A 196 -6.95 -0.74 -6.12
C PHE A 196 -7.74 -0.47 -4.85
N GLU A 197 -7.17 -0.84 -3.71
CA GLU A 197 -7.73 -0.56 -2.39
C GLU A 197 -6.71 0.18 -1.53
N LEU A 198 -7.20 1.14 -0.75
CA LEU A 198 -6.50 1.73 0.38
C LEU A 198 -7.32 1.49 1.64
N ARG A 199 -6.68 1.56 2.80
CA ARG A 199 -7.35 1.52 4.10
C ARG A 199 -6.87 2.64 4.98
N TRP A 200 -7.70 3.10 5.89
CA TRP A 200 -7.31 4.07 6.91
C TRP A 200 -7.49 3.51 8.31
N TYR A 201 -6.63 3.93 9.22
CA TYR A 201 -6.75 3.58 10.63
C TYR A 201 -6.45 4.81 11.49
N HIS A 202 -7.03 4.83 12.68
CA HIS A 202 -6.73 5.84 13.67
C HIS A 202 -6.68 5.23 15.07
N GLY A 203 -6.09 5.96 16.02
CA GLY A 203 -5.97 5.57 17.42
C GLY A 203 -5.57 6.73 18.32
N GLN A 204 -5.46 6.47 19.63
CA GLN A 204 -5.15 7.45 20.69
C GLN A 204 -3.91 7.06 21.52
N GLU A 205 -3.22 6.01 21.12
CA GLU A 205 -2.09 5.47 21.85
C GLU A 205 -0.78 5.90 21.18
N ALA A 206 0.28 6.08 21.98
CA ALA A 206 1.62 6.31 21.47
C ALA A 206 2.05 5.16 20.53
N ARG A 207 2.99 5.44 19.61
CA ARG A 207 3.51 4.49 18.61
C ARG A 207 2.54 4.18 17.45
N GLY A 208 2.01 5.24 16.84
CA GLY A 208 1.04 5.15 15.75
C GLY A 208 1.47 4.24 14.59
N LEU A 209 2.72 4.31 14.14
CA LEU A 209 3.19 3.44 13.04
C LEU A 209 3.16 1.96 13.41
N ARG A 210 3.65 1.59 14.59
CA ARG A 210 3.62 0.18 15.06
C ARG A 210 2.19 -0.36 15.12
N GLN A 211 1.25 0.44 15.60
CA GLN A 211 -0.16 0.03 15.64
C GLN A 211 -0.78 -0.10 14.25
N ALA A 212 -0.55 0.87 13.36
CA ALA A 212 -1.03 0.81 11.99
C ALA A 212 -0.49 -0.43 11.26
N VAL A 213 0.82 -0.67 11.37
CA VAL A 213 1.48 -1.86 10.83
C VAL A 213 0.90 -3.15 11.44
N GLY A 214 0.70 -3.18 12.76
CA GLY A 214 0.05 -4.29 13.44
C GLY A 214 -1.34 -4.61 12.90
N ARG A 215 -2.15 -3.60 12.57
CA ARG A 215 -3.47 -3.80 11.94
C ARG A 215 -3.39 -4.32 10.51
N VAL A 216 -2.36 -3.93 9.76
CA VAL A 216 -2.13 -4.42 8.40
C VAL A 216 -1.74 -5.91 8.42
N PHE A 217 -0.79 -6.29 9.27
CA PHE A 217 -0.30 -7.68 9.36
C PHE A 217 -1.24 -8.61 10.13
N GLY A 218 -1.94 -8.12 11.15
CA GLY A 218 -2.84 -8.93 11.98
C GLY A 218 -4.08 -9.48 11.26
N ARG A 219 -4.27 -9.14 9.98
CA ARG A 219 -5.35 -9.62 9.13
C ARG A 219 -4.93 -10.75 8.18
N GLN A 220 -3.66 -11.14 8.18
CA GLN A 220 -3.18 -12.20 7.31
C GLN A 220 -3.44 -13.56 7.96
N GLU A 221 -4.05 -14.47 7.20
CA GLU A 221 -4.08 -15.87 7.59
C GLU A 221 -2.66 -16.42 7.53
N LEU A 222 -2.11 -16.74 8.70
CA LEU A 222 -0.86 -17.46 8.79
C LEU A 222 -1.07 -18.86 8.24
N ARG A 223 -0.56 -19.11 7.03
CA ARG A 223 -0.54 -20.45 6.43
C ARG A 223 0.58 -21.33 7.01
N VAL A 224 1.51 -20.70 7.71
CA VAL A 224 2.61 -21.35 8.42
C VAL A 224 2.03 -22.05 9.64
N THR A 225 2.00 -23.37 9.62
CA THR A 225 1.53 -24.20 10.74
C THR A 225 2.58 -24.41 11.82
N ARG A 226 3.85 -24.13 11.50
CA ARG A 226 4.99 -24.24 12.42
C ARG A 226 5.99 -23.11 12.24
N TRP A 227 6.38 -22.46 13.33
CA TRP A 227 7.39 -21.40 13.32
C TRP A 227 8.80 -21.97 13.43
N GLY A 228 9.73 -21.38 12.69
CA GLY A 228 11.15 -21.70 12.77
C GLY A 228 11.93 -21.07 11.62
N GLY A 229 13.25 -21.25 11.64
CA GLY A 229 14.14 -20.77 10.58
C GLY A 229 13.84 -21.43 9.23
N TRP A 230 14.11 -20.71 8.16
CA TRP A 230 14.14 -21.22 6.79
C TRP A 230 15.58 -21.30 6.31
N MET A 231 16.01 -22.46 5.83
CA MET A 231 17.32 -22.66 5.24
C MET A 231 17.23 -22.73 3.70
N PRO A 232 17.64 -21.65 3.00
CA PRO A 232 17.75 -21.67 1.54
C PRO A 232 19.04 -22.36 1.09
N PHE A 233 18.91 -23.33 0.18
CA PHE A 233 19.97 -23.98 -0.61
C PHE A 233 21.03 -24.81 0.14
N THR A 234 21.36 -24.48 1.39
CA THR A 234 22.38 -25.19 2.16
C THR A 234 21.78 -26.45 2.77
N ASP A 235 22.52 -27.55 2.65
CA ASP A 235 22.22 -28.82 3.33
C ASP A 235 22.42 -28.66 4.83
N LEU A 236 21.35 -28.89 5.61
CA LEU A 236 21.35 -28.76 7.07
C LEU A 236 22.41 -29.66 7.73
N ALA A 237 22.75 -30.81 7.12
CA ALA A 237 23.76 -31.73 7.64
C ALA A 237 25.18 -31.15 7.66
N LYS A 238 25.41 -30.04 6.96
CA LYS A 238 26.71 -29.36 6.91
C LYS A 238 26.86 -28.26 7.95
N ILE A 239 25.79 -27.96 8.69
CA ILE A 239 25.79 -26.93 9.73
C ILE A 239 26.11 -27.61 11.06
N ALA A 240 27.21 -27.20 11.69
CA ALA A 240 27.52 -27.67 13.04
C ALA A 240 26.46 -27.15 14.02
N HIS A 241 26.01 -28.01 14.94
CA HIS A 241 24.98 -27.68 15.95
C HIS A 241 23.68 -27.16 15.32
N VAL A 242 23.29 -27.74 14.18
CA VAL A 242 22.12 -27.32 13.39
C VAL A 242 20.80 -27.32 14.18
N ASP A 243 20.70 -28.16 15.20
CA ASP A 243 19.56 -28.28 16.10
C ASP A 243 19.35 -27.04 17.00
N GLU A 244 20.37 -26.22 17.22
CA GLU A 244 20.28 -25.00 18.05
C GLU A 244 19.59 -23.83 17.32
N PHE A 245 19.48 -23.89 15.99
CA PHE A 245 18.98 -22.77 15.18
C PHE A 245 17.45 -22.79 14.98
N GLY A 246 16.78 -23.87 15.38
CA GLY A 246 15.33 -23.99 15.29
C GLY A 246 14.79 -23.90 13.87
N PHE A 247 15.45 -24.54 12.89
CA PHE A 247 14.94 -24.62 11.52
C PHE A 247 13.63 -25.39 11.48
N ALA A 248 12.63 -24.81 10.82
CA ALA A 248 11.35 -25.49 10.53
C ALA A 248 11.22 -25.88 9.06
N TYR A 249 12.01 -25.28 8.16
CA TYR A 249 11.86 -25.44 6.72
C TYR A 249 13.21 -25.53 5.99
N GLN A 250 13.34 -26.49 5.07
CA GLN A 250 14.49 -26.65 4.19
C GLN A 250 14.04 -26.49 2.72
N GLU A 251 14.67 -25.57 1.99
CA GLU A 251 14.45 -25.38 0.55
C GLU A 251 15.45 -26.15 -0.33
N GLY A 252 14.93 -26.85 -1.33
CA GLY A 252 15.69 -27.62 -2.32
C GLY A 252 15.78 -29.09 -1.97
N ALA A 253 15.48 -29.44 -0.72
CA ALA A 253 15.39 -30.79 -0.17
C ALA A 253 16.62 -31.67 -0.52
N PRO A 254 17.87 -31.22 -0.29
CA PRO A 254 19.07 -31.95 -0.68
C PRO A 254 19.28 -33.21 0.18
N ASN A 255 18.75 -33.25 1.40
CA ASN A 255 18.82 -34.39 2.31
C ASN A 255 17.55 -34.54 3.17
N PRO A 256 16.40 -34.92 2.56
CA PRO A 256 15.11 -34.88 3.24
C PRO A 256 15.04 -35.78 4.48
N SER A 257 15.75 -36.91 4.48
CA SER A 257 15.77 -37.81 5.65
C SER A 257 16.50 -37.22 6.85
N PHE A 258 17.52 -36.38 6.63
CA PHE A 258 18.17 -35.66 7.71
C PHE A 258 17.29 -34.51 8.22
N ASP A 259 16.64 -33.79 7.29
CA ASP A 259 15.68 -32.75 7.62
C ASP A 259 14.51 -33.31 8.47
N ASP A 260 13.93 -34.45 8.06
CA ASP A 260 12.88 -35.16 8.81
C ASP A 260 13.34 -35.52 10.23
N ALA A 261 14.59 -35.94 10.41
CA ALA A 261 15.16 -36.29 11.71
C ALA A 261 15.35 -35.07 12.62
N LEU A 262 15.64 -33.89 12.05
CA LEU A 262 15.63 -32.61 12.75
C LEU A 262 14.21 -32.05 12.96
N GLY A 263 13.23 -32.64 12.29
CA GLY A 263 11.88 -32.08 12.20
C GLY A 263 11.88 -30.78 11.42
N ALA A 264 12.59 -30.66 10.30
CA ALA A 264 12.44 -29.58 9.34
C ALA A 264 11.67 -30.07 8.11
N ASP A 265 10.66 -29.34 7.64
CA ASP A 265 9.90 -29.72 6.45
C ASP A 265 10.71 -29.37 5.19
N SER A 266 11.00 -30.36 4.36
CA SER A 266 11.67 -30.13 3.07
C SER A 266 10.66 -29.76 1.97
N PHE A 267 10.99 -28.77 1.15
CA PHE A 267 10.17 -28.38 -0.02
C PHE A 267 11.03 -27.96 -1.21
N VAL A 268 10.45 -28.07 -2.41
CA VAL A 268 11.07 -27.59 -3.64
C VAL A 268 10.52 -26.20 -3.96
N TYR A 269 11.40 -25.23 -4.17
CA TYR A 269 11.04 -23.87 -4.56
C TYR A 269 11.09 -23.71 -6.09
N PHE A 270 10.06 -23.07 -6.64
CA PHE A 270 9.99 -22.70 -8.05
C PHE A 270 9.93 -21.16 -8.15
N HIS A 271 10.95 -20.56 -8.77
CA HIS A 271 11.07 -19.10 -8.88
C HIS A 271 10.25 -18.52 -10.05
N CYS A 272 9.78 -17.27 -9.89
CA CYS A 272 8.88 -16.53 -10.77
C CYS A 272 9.57 -15.70 -11.88
N ALA A 273 10.70 -16.14 -12.44
CA ALA A 273 11.49 -15.36 -13.42
C ALA A 273 10.82 -15.13 -14.81
N GLY A 274 9.48 -15.09 -14.87
CA GLY A 274 8.69 -14.84 -16.07
C GLY A 274 7.27 -14.37 -15.77
N GLU A 275 7.04 -13.59 -14.71
CA GLU A 275 5.73 -12.98 -14.48
C GLU A 275 5.48 -11.85 -15.48
N PHE A 276 4.96 -12.23 -16.66
CA PHE A 276 4.39 -11.31 -17.63
C PHE A 276 3.05 -10.74 -17.14
N ALA A 277 2.68 -9.59 -17.69
CA ALA A 277 1.45 -8.87 -17.39
C ALA A 277 0.21 -9.80 -17.45
N ASN A 278 -0.81 -9.47 -16.66
CA ASN A 278 -2.10 -10.19 -16.63
C ASN A 278 -2.93 -9.87 -17.89
N VAL A 279 -2.47 -10.38 -19.03
CA VAL A 279 -3.04 -10.18 -20.38
C VAL A 279 -4.29 -11.04 -20.57
N GLN A 280 -5.30 -10.49 -21.25
CA GLN A 280 -6.51 -11.23 -21.59
C GLN A 280 -6.19 -12.47 -22.45
N GLY A 281 -6.69 -13.64 -22.04
CA GLY A 281 -6.49 -14.90 -22.77
C GLY A 281 -5.13 -15.57 -22.52
N TYR A 282 -4.23 -14.95 -21.75
CA TYR A 282 -2.97 -15.57 -21.36
C TYR A 282 -3.20 -16.63 -20.27
N GLN A 283 -2.83 -17.87 -20.58
CA GLN A 283 -2.89 -19.00 -19.65
C GLN A 283 -1.46 -19.43 -19.26
N ARG A 284 -1.13 -19.26 -17.97
CA ARG A 284 0.18 -19.59 -17.40
C ARG A 284 0.56 -21.04 -17.75
N GLY A 285 1.72 -21.23 -18.37
CA GLY A 285 2.29 -22.55 -18.69
C GLY A 285 1.84 -23.16 -20.03
N THR A 286 0.97 -22.49 -20.79
CA THR A 286 0.54 -22.97 -22.13
C THR A 286 0.98 -22.07 -23.27
N GLN A 287 1.41 -20.86 -22.95
CA GLN A 287 1.84 -19.84 -23.89
C GLN A 287 3.17 -19.27 -23.38
N PRO A 288 4.15 -19.06 -24.26
CA PRO A 288 5.48 -18.55 -23.89
C PRO A 288 5.41 -17.19 -23.19
#